data_AF-A0A401RM80-F1
#
_entry.id   AF-A0A401RM80-F1
#
_cell.length_a   1.000
_cell.length_b   1.000
_cell.length_c   1.000
_cell.angle_alpha   90.00
_cell.angle_beta   90.00
_cell.angle_gamma   90.00
#
_symmetry.space_group_name_H-M   'P 1'
#
loop_
_entity.id
_entity.type
_entity.pdbx_description
1 polymer ?
#
loop_
_entity_poly.entity_id
_entity_poly.type
_entity_poly.pdbx_seq_one_letter_code
_entity_poly.pdbx_strand_id
1 'polypeptide(L)'
;ASEESDCEEEADEECETMTVPESIRDDNYDEKVDEEEELMMLEKCKQERMDEMFPDEVDTPKDVAARVRFQKYRGLKSFRTSPWDPKENLPRDYARIFQFQNYTRTKRRIYREIEEEVEGAMDSECSFSSRWTGRGVVLRMLELYRSQIGFRQQDPEL
;
A
#
# COMPACT_ATOMS: atom_id res chain seq x y z
N ALA A 1 -36.91 57.41 22.18
CA ALA A 1 -36.71 55.98 22.48
C ALA A 1 -35.32 55.64 21.98
N SER A 2 -34.31 55.86 22.83
CA SER A 2 -33.71 54.86 23.75
C SER A 2 -32.51 54.21 23.01
N GLU A 3 -31.25 54.45 23.40
CA GLU A 3 -30.57 53.90 24.59
C GLU A 3 -30.63 52.35 24.56
N GLU A 4 -29.57 51.52 24.53
CA GLU A 4 -28.12 51.65 24.76
C GLU A 4 -27.36 50.52 24.03
N SER A 5 -26.07 50.75 23.75
CA SER A 5 -25.12 49.74 23.29
C SER A 5 -24.17 49.47 24.45
N ASP A 6 -24.44 48.42 25.21
CA ASP A 6 -23.58 47.93 26.29
C ASP A 6 -23.52 46.40 26.23
N CYS A 7 -22.30 45.88 26.13
CA CYS A 7 -21.88 44.54 26.54
C CYS A 7 -20.35 44.52 26.40
N GLU A 8 -19.68 45.16 27.35
CA GLU A 8 -18.31 44.85 27.71
C GLU A 8 -18.27 43.43 28.31
N GLU A 9 -17.50 42.52 27.70
CA GLU A 9 -16.99 41.32 28.38
C GLU A 9 -15.49 41.24 28.10
N GLU A 10 -14.72 41.85 29.01
CA GLU A 10 -13.30 41.60 29.21
C GLU A 10 -13.12 40.14 29.67
N ALA A 11 -12.92 39.22 28.72
CA ALA A 11 -12.44 37.88 29.02
C ALA A 11 -10.91 37.93 29.08
N ASP A 12 -10.40 38.21 30.29
CA ASP A 12 -9.00 38.06 30.66
C ASP A 12 -8.66 36.55 30.63
N GLU A 13 -8.43 36.00 29.43
CA GLU A 13 -8.00 34.61 29.26
C GLU A 13 -6.53 34.48 29.67
N GLU A 14 -6.33 34.12 30.94
CA GLU A 14 -5.06 33.68 31.49
C GLU A 14 -4.49 32.54 30.63
N CYS A 15 -3.59 32.88 29.70
CA CYS A 15 -2.88 31.91 28.89
C CYS A 15 -1.97 31.07 29.81
N GLU A 16 -2.38 29.85 30.12
CA GLU A 16 -1.60 28.90 30.90
C GLU A 16 -0.29 28.58 30.15
N THR A 17 0.83 29.15 30.62
CA THR A 17 2.16 28.92 30.05
C THR A 17 2.60 27.48 30.34
N MET A 18 2.46 26.60 29.35
CA MET A 18 2.96 25.23 29.47
C MET A 18 4.48 25.25 29.66
N THR A 19 4.94 24.92 30.86
CA THR A 19 6.37 24.79 31.19
C THR A 19 6.87 23.46 30.66
N VAL A 20 7.58 23.47 29.52
CA VAL A 20 8.22 22.29 28.95
C VAL A 20 9.35 21.85 29.89
N PRO A 21 9.43 20.58 30.32
CA PRO A 21 10.49 20.11 31.21
C PRO A 21 11.87 20.27 30.56
N GLU A 22 12.81 20.86 31.30
CA GLU A 22 14.16 21.25 30.83
C GLU A 22 15.05 20.05 30.41
N SER A 23 14.62 18.82 30.65
CA SER A 23 15.38 17.59 30.39
C SER A 23 15.18 16.96 29.00
N ILE A 24 14.44 17.60 28.09
CA ILE A 24 14.22 17.14 26.69
C ILE A 24 14.59 18.24 25.69
N ARG A 25 15.52 19.13 26.05
CA ARG A 25 16.20 19.98 25.06
C ARG A 25 17.30 19.16 24.42
N ASP A 26 16.94 18.38 23.40
CA ASP A 26 17.93 17.79 22.51
C ASP A 26 18.39 18.89 21.56
N ASP A 27 19.40 19.65 22.00
CA ASP A 27 19.98 20.80 21.29
C ASP A 27 20.57 20.43 19.90
N ASN A 28 20.50 19.15 19.49
CA ASN A 28 20.98 18.65 18.20
C ASN A 28 19.84 18.27 17.22
N TYR A 29 18.59 18.64 17.50
CA TYR A 29 17.45 18.39 16.60
C TYR A 29 17.71 18.98 15.20
N ASP A 30 18.32 20.16 15.13
CA ASP A 30 18.55 20.91 13.88
C ASP A 30 19.71 20.36 13.03
N GLU A 31 20.66 19.60 13.61
CA GLU A 31 21.88 19.18 12.89
C GLU A 31 21.71 17.90 12.05
N LYS A 32 20.57 17.19 12.17
CA LYS A 32 20.34 15.89 11.51
C LYS A 32 19.03 15.79 10.73
N VAL A 33 18.26 16.87 10.68
CA VAL A 33 17.02 16.93 9.92
C VAL A 33 17.36 17.16 8.46
N ASP A 34 16.97 16.21 7.61
CA ASP A 34 17.01 16.40 6.16
C ASP A 34 15.83 17.29 5.75
N GLU A 35 16.12 18.56 5.49
CA GLU A 35 15.12 19.56 5.08
C GLU A 35 14.29 19.07 3.88
N GLU A 36 14.88 18.28 2.98
CA GLU A 36 14.20 17.72 1.82
C GLU A 36 13.16 16.66 2.23
N GLU A 37 13.49 15.83 3.23
CA GLU A 37 12.57 14.83 3.79
C GLU A 37 11.39 15.50 4.51
N GLU A 38 11.65 16.55 5.29
CA GLU A 38 10.57 17.30 5.95
C GLU A 38 9.64 17.98 4.96
N LEU A 39 10.17 18.60 3.90
CA LEU A 39 9.36 19.22 2.86
C LEU A 39 8.49 18.18 2.13
N MET A 40 9.04 17.01 1.81
CA MET A 40 8.27 15.91 1.22
C MET A 40 7.16 15.42 2.16
N MET A 41 7.46 15.25 3.45
CA MET A 41 6.49 14.86 4.47
C MET A 41 5.38 15.90 4.62
N LEU A 42 5.73 17.18 4.64
CA LEU A 42 4.79 18.29 4.73
C LEU A 42 3.87 18.35 3.51
N GLU A 43 4.43 18.15 2.31
CA GLU A 43 3.66 18.13 1.05
C GLU A 43 2.69 16.95 1.00
N LYS A 44 3.14 15.77 1.45
CA LYS A 44 2.27 14.59 1.56
C LYS A 44 1.11 14.84 2.52
N CYS A 45 1.36 15.40 3.70
CA CYS A 45 0.30 15.75 4.66
C CYS A 45 -0.70 16.77 4.09
N LYS A 46 -0.24 17.72 3.27
CA LYS A 46 -1.13 18.66 2.56
C LYS A 46 -1.97 17.93 1.53
N GLN A 47 -1.36 17.05 0.73
CA GLN A 47 -2.07 16.29 -0.29
C GLN A 47 -3.15 15.40 0.32
N GLU A 48 -2.85 14.69 1.41
CA GLU A 48 -3.82 13.85 2.11
C GLU A 48 -5.04 14.66 2.58
N ARG A 49 -4.81 15.86 3.14
CA ARG A 49 -5.90 16.78 3.53
C ARG A 49 -6.74 17.22 2.32
N MET A 50 -6.09 17.52 1.19
CA MET A 50 -6.79 17.93 -0.03
C MET A 50 -7.61 16.79 -0.62
N ASP A 51 -7.07 15.57 -0.65
CA ASP A 51 -7.75 14.37 -1.17
C ASP A 51 -8.99 14.01 -0.33
N GLU A 52 -8.94 14.24 1.00
CA GLU A 52 -10.10 14.09 1.90
C GLU A 52 -11.19 15.14 1.62
N MET A 53 -10.78 16.40 1.39
CA MET A 53 -11.71 17.50 1.15
C MET A 53 -12.34 17.44 -0.26
N PHE A 54 -11.57 17.04 -1.26
CA PHE A 54 -11.93 17.08 -2.68
C PHE A 54 -11.59 15.75 -3.37
N PRO A 55 -12.44 14.72 -3.18
CA PRO A 55 -12.19 13.42 -3.78
C PRO A 55 -12.21 13.51 -5.31
N ASP A 56 -11.15 13.04 -5.94
CA ASP A 56 -10.95 12.97 -7.41
C ASP A 56 -10.93 14.32 -8.16
N GLU A 57 -10.83 15.47 -7.47
CA GLU A 57 -10.68 16.77 -8.14
C GLU A 57 -9.24 16.98 -8.61
N VAL A 58 -9.07 17.24 -9.91
CA VAL A 58 -7.75 17.47 -10.51
C VAL A 58 -7.83 18.67 -11.45
N ASP A 59 -6.93 19.63 -11.24
CA ASP A 59 -6.84 20.81 -12.08
C ASP A 59 -6.44 20.49 -13.53
N THR A 60 -7.11 21.14 -14.48
CA THR A 60 -6.77 20.99 -15.90
C THR A 60 -5.51 21.80 -16.23
N PRO A 61 -4.45 21.19 -16.79
CA PRO A 61 -3.25 21.91 -17.16
C PRO A 61 -3.54 22.94 -18.26
N LYS A 62 -3.05 24.17 -18.10
CA LYS A 62 -3.30 25.27 -19.06
C LYS A 62 -2.55 25.10 -20.37
N ASP A 63 -1.41 24.41 -20.33
CA ASP A 63 -0.51 24.26 -21.47
C ASP A 63 -0.98 23.22 -22.49
N VAL A 64 -1.76 22.22 -22.05
CA VAL A 64 -2.20 21.09 -22.86
C VAL A 64 -3.71 21.07 -22.92
N ALA A 65 -4.28 21.00 -24.12
CA ALA A 65 -5.71 20.86 -24.29
C ALA A 65 -6.24 19.64 -23.51
N ALA A 66 -7.31 19.82 -22.73
CA ALA A 66 -7.88 18.78 -21.87
C ALA A 66 -8.18 17.48 -22.63
N ARG A 67 -8.62 17.57 -23.89
CA ARG A 67 -8.84 16.40 -24.76
C ARG A 67 -7.60 15.53 -24.92
N VAL A 68 -6.42 16.13 -25.04
CA VAL A 68 -5.15 15.42 -25.20
C VAL A 68 -4.70 14.83 -23.86
N ARG A 69 -4.79 15.62 -22.77
CA ARG A 69 -4.42 15.17 -21.43
C ARG A 69 -5.25 13.97 -20.97
N PHE A 70 -6.55 14.00 -21.23
CA PHE A 70 -7.51 12.98 -20.80
C PHE A 70 -7.94 12.03 -21.93
N GLN A 71 -7.11 11.85 -22.95
CA GLN A 71 -7.41 11.04 -24.14
C GLN A 71 -7.78 9.57 -23.82
N LYS A 72 -7.26 9.02 -22.72
CA LYS A 72 -7.51 7.63 -22.28
C LYS A 72 -8.78 7.48 -21.43
N TYR A 73 -9.37 8.58 -20.98
CA TYR A 73 -10.51 8.58 -20.07
C TYR A 73 -11.82 8.54 -20.87
N ARG A 74 -12.85 7.92 -20.29
CA ARG A 74 -14.21 7.89 -20.86
C ARG A 74 -15.24 8.36 -19.84
N GLY A 75 -16.22 9.12 -20.31
CA GLY A 75 -17.37 9.52 -19.49
C GLY A 75 -18.38 8.37 -19.40
N LEU A 76 -18.75 7.99 -18.18
CA LEU A 76 -19.80 7.02 -17.92
C LEU A 76 -21.03 7.73 -17.37
N LYS A 77 -22.22 7.31 -17.80
CA LYS A 77 -23.50 7.84 -17.27
C LYS A 77 -23.74 7.44 -15.81
N SER A 78 -23.31 6.23 -15.43
CA SER A 78 -23.39 5.72 -14.06
C SER A 78 -22.37 4.61 -13.86
N PHE A 79 -21.57 4.69 -12.80
CA PHE A 79 -20.60 3.66 -12.44
C PHE A 79 -21.23 2.29 -12.15
N ARG A 80 -22.52 2.23 -11.80
CA ARG A 80 -23.20 0.98 -11.40
C ARG A 80 -23.80 0.22 -12.57
N THR A 81 -24.32 0.93 -13.57
CA THR A 81 -25.14 0.32 -14.62
C THR A 81 -24.50 0.37 -16.01
N SER A 82 -23.53 1.25 -16.23
CA SER A 82 -22.85 1.31 -17.51
C SER A 82 -21.92 0.09 -17.69
N PRO A 83 -21.91 -0.54 -18.88
CA PRO A 83 -21.04 -1.67 -19.13
C PRO A 83 -19.58 -1.20 -19.21
N TRP A 84 -18.70 -1.89 -18.47
CA TRP A 84 -17.25 -1.73 -18.55
C TRP A 84 -16.65 -3.07 -18.94
N ASP A 85 -15.97 -3.16 -20.09
CA ASP A 85 -15.31 -4.41 -20.51
C ASP A 85 -14.02 -4.65 -19.69
N PRO A 86 -13.92 -5.75 -18.94
CA PRO A 86 -12.71 -6.08 -18.18
C PRO A 86 -11.51 -6.45 -19.05
N LYS A 87 -11.74 -6.79 -20.33
CA LYS A 87 -10.71 -7.24 -21.28
C LYS A 87 -10.23 -6.12 -22.22
N GLU A 88 -10.62 -4.89 -21.95
CA GLU A 88 -10.23 -3.71 -22.73
C GLU A 88 -8.92 -3.09 -22.20
N ASN A 89 -8.01 -2.67 -23.09
CA ASN A 89 -6.80 -1.91 -22.78
C ASN A 89 -5.86 -2.49 -21.70
N LEU A 90 -5.70 -3.82 -21.65
CA LEU A 90 -4.81 -4.44 -20.64
C LEU A 90 -3.33 -4.19 -20.91
N PRO A 91 -2.53 -3.93 -19.87
CA PRO A 91 -1.08 -3.90 -19.97
C PRO A 91 -0.52 -5.23 -20.50
N ARG A 92 0.63 -5.17 -21.17
CA ARG A 92 1.33 -6.36 -21.69
C ARG A 92 1.66 -7.36 -20.58
N ASP A 93 1.92 -6.89 -19.37
CA ASP A 93 2.23 -7.74 -18.22
C ASP A 93 1.05 -8.61 -17.79
N TYR A 94 -0.19 -8.22 -18.12
CA TYR A 94 -1.37 -9.04 -17.84
C TYR A 94 -1.37 -10.35 -18.65
N ALA A 95 -0.62 -10.42 -19.76
CA ALA A 95 -0.43 -11.67 -20.50
C ALA A 95 0.45 -12.68 -19.76
N ARG A 96 1.20 -12.25 -18.73
CA ARG A 96 2.09 -13.12 -17.94
C ARG A 96 1.38 -13.82 -16.78
N ILE A 97 0.23 -13.30 -16.35
CA ILE A 97 -0.53 -13.85 -15.23
C ILE A 97 -1.57 -14.87 -15.73
N PHE A 98 -1.90 -15.84 -14.88
CA PHE A 98 -2.89 -16.86 -15.19
C PHE A 98 -4.27 -16.48 -14.66
N GLN A 99 -5.28 -16.49 -15.54
CA GLN A 99 -6.68 -16.30 -15.16
C GLN A 99 -7.35 -17.65 -14.87
N PHE A 100 -7.95 -17.81 -13.69
CA PHE A 100 -8.81 -18.95 -13.39
C PHE A 100 -10.18 -18.77 -14.07
N GLN A 101 -10.66 -19.80 -14.76
CA GLN A 101 -12.03 -19.82 -15.29
C GLN A 101 -13.07 -19.80 -14.15
N ASN A 102 -12.82 -20.58 -13.09
CA ASN A 102 -13.63 -20.58 -11.88
C ASN A 102 -12.72 -20.86 -10.68
N TYR A 103 -12.37 -19.79 -9.96
CA TYR A 103 -11.47 -19.86 -8.80
C TYR A 103 -12.04 -20.76 -7.71
N THR A 104 -13.29 -20.56 -7.33
CA THR A 104 -13.93 -21.29 -6.22
C THR A 104 -14.00 -22.79 -6.48
N ARG A 105 -14.32 -23.20 -7.71
CA ARG A 105 -14.37 -24.62 -8.10
C ARG A 105 -12.98 -25.24 -8.08
N THR A 106 -11.99 -24.56 -8.65
CA THR A 106 -10.60 -25.05 -8.72
C THR A 106 -10.02 -25.18 -7.31
N LYS A 107 -10.26 -24.17 -6.45
CA LYS A 107 -9.90 -24.16 -5.04
C LYS A 107 -10.44 -25.41 -4.33
N ARG A 108 -11.76 -25.63 -4.34
CA ARG A 108 -12.39 -26.79 -3.67
C ARG A 108 -11.90 -28.13 -4.20
N ARG A 109 -11.59 -28.23 -5.50
CA ARG A 109 -11.06 -29.47 -6.07
C ARG A 109 -9.69 -29.79 -5.48
N ILE A 110 -8.78 -28.83 -5.47
CA ILE A 110 -7.42 -28.99 -4.93
C ILE A 110 -7.45 -29.34 -3.44
N TYR A 111 -8.28 -28.65 -2.64
CA TYR A 111 -8.38 -28.97 -1.20
C TYR A 111 -8.84 -30.41 -0.96
N ARG A 112 -9.81 -30.90 -1.74
CA ARG A 112 -10.30 -32.28 -1.64
C ARG A 112 -9.24 -33.29 -2.07
N GLU A 113 -8.52 -33.02 -3.16
CA GLU A 113 -7.42 -33.87 -3.62
C GLU A 113 -6.34 -33.99 -2.52
N ILE A 114 -6.01 -32.89 -1.83
CA ILE A 114 -5.06 -32.91 -0.71
C ILE A 114 -5.60 -33.71 0.48
N GLU A 115 -6.88 -33.54 0.85
CA GLU A 115 -7.51 -34.31 1.93
C GLU A 115 -7.54 -35.82 1.62
N GLU A 116 -7.92 -36.19 0.40
CA GLU A 116 -7.98 -37.58 -0.07
C GLU A 116 -6.56 -38.21 -0.19
N GLU A 117 -5.55 -37.45 -0.61
CA GLU A 117 -4.16 -37.91 -0.62
C GLU A 117 -3.62 -38.13 0.80
N VAL A 118 -4.01 -37.26 1.74
CA VAL A 118 -3.64 -37.39 3.15
C VAL A 118 -4.33 -38.62 3.78
N GLU A 119 -5.60 -38.86 3.48
CA GLU A 119 -6.40 -40.01 3.96
C GLU A 119 -5.98 -41.34 3.31
N GLY A 120 -5.72 -41.37 2.00
CA GLY A 120 -5.23 -42.56 1.29
C GLY A 120 -3.78 -42.95 1.61
N ALA A 121 -2.96 -42.00 2.07
CA ALA A 121 -1.62 -42.26 2.59
C ALA A 121 -1.62 -42.89 4.00
N MET A 122 -2.78 -42.97 4.67
CA MET A 122 -2.93 -43.64 5.97
C MET A 122 -3.22 -45.15 5.82
N ASP A 123 -3.84 -45.53 4.70
CA ASP A 123 -4.37 -46.89 4.47
C ASP A 123 -3.51 -47.75 3.53
N SER A 124 -2.45 -47.20 2.94
CA SER A 124 -1.53 -47.97 2.11
C SER A 124 -0.08 -47.72 2.52
N GLU A 125 0.67 -48.79 2.78
CA GLU A 125 2.13 -48.76 2.82
C GLU A 125 2.66 -48.43 1.42
N CYS A 126 2.55 -47.16 1.00
CA CYS A 126 3.11 -46.68 -0.26
C CYS A 126 4.36 -45.83 0.02
N SER A 127 5.49 -46.40 -0.39
CA SER A 127 6.83 -45.85 -0.37
C SER A 127 6.99 -44.70 -1.38
N PHE A 128 6.33 -43.56 -1.18
CA PHE A 128 6.60 -42.35 -1.95
C PHE A 128 6.60 -41.10 -1.06
N SER A 129 7.81 -40.78 -0.58
CA SER A 129 8.26 -39.49 -0.05
C SER A 129 7.42 -38.82 1.05
N SER A 130 7.37 -39.47 2.21
CA SER A 130 7.17 -38.83 3.53
C SER A 130 8.34 -37.90 3.95
N ARG A 131 9.08 -37.28 3.01
CA ARG A 131 10.28 -36.47 3.30
C ARG A 131 10.00 -34.97 3.46
N TRP A 132 8.76 -34.55 3.62
CA TRP A 132 8.44 -33.11 3.67
C TRP A 132 7.50 -32.72 4.81
N THR A 133 7.45 -33.51 5.88
CA THR A 133 6.83 -33.13 7.16
C THR A 133 7.82 -33.34 8.30
N GLY A 134 8.93 -32.60 8.23
CA GLY A 134 9.91 -32.53 9.30
C GLY A 134 10.60 -31.17 9.29
N ARG A 135 11.01 -30.68 10.47
CA ARG A 135 11.66 -29.38 10.72
C ARG A 135 12.95 -29.10 9.90
N GLY A 136 13.34 -29.98 8.97
CA GLY A 136 14.57 -29.91 8.19
C GLY A 136 14.45 -29.33 6.77
N VAL A 137 13.25 -28.98 6.29
CA VAL A 137 13.07 -28.44 4.93
C VAL A 137 13.42 -26.95 4.86
N VAL A 138 13.03 -26.18 5.88
CA VAL A 138 13.27 -24.73 5.93
C VAL A 138 14.76 -24.41 5.98
N LEU A 139 15.55 -25.20 6.70
CA LEU A 139 17.00 -25.01 6.82
C LEU A 139 17.73 -25.23 5.49
N ARG A 140 17.38 -26.26 4.71
CA ARG A 140 18.01 -26.50 3.40
C ARG A 140 17.63 -25.44 2.36
N MET A 141 16.39 -24.96 2.38
CA MET A 141 15.95 -23.84 1.52
C MET A 141 16.68 -22.54 1.88
N LEU A 142 16.87 -22.26 3.18
CA LEU A 142 17.63 -21.09 3.64
C LEU A 142 19.12 -21.21 3.34
N GLU A 143 19.72 -22.39 3.44
CA GLU A 143 21.11 -22.65 3.03
C GLU A 143 21.31 -22.43 1.53
N LEU A 144 20.40 -22.93 0.69
CA LEU A 144 20.41 -22.68 -0.75
C LEU A 144 20.22 -21.19 -1.06
N TYR A 145 19.31 -20.51 -0.36
CA TYR A 145 19.06 -19.07 -0.52
C TYR A 145 20.28 -18.23 -0.09
N ARG A 146 20.95 -18.57 1.02
CA ARG A 146 22.19 -17.93 1.47
C ARG A 146 23.34 -18.16 0.49
N SER A 147 23.48 -19.37 -0.05
CA SER A 147 24.51 -19.71 -1.04
C SER A 147 24.33 -18.91 -2.34
N GLN A 148 23.09 -18.69 -2.77
CA GLN A 148 22.78 -17.99 -4.01
C GLN A 148 22.94 -16.46 -3.90
N ILE A 149 22.79 -15.89 -2.70
CA ILE A 149 23.07 -14.45 -2.42
C ILE A 149 24.57 -14.21 -2.20
N GLY A 150 25.28 -15.14 -1.54
CA GLY A 150 26.71 -15.03 -1.27
C GLY A 150 27.61 -15.01 -2.51
N PHE A 151 27.11 -15.45 -3.66
CA PHE A 151 27.82 -15.39 -4.94
C PHE A 151 27.73 -14.01 -5.62
N ARG A 152 26.80 -13.14 -5.19
CA ARG A 152 26.54 -11.85 -5.85
C ARG A 152 27.28 -10.65 -5.23
N GLN A 153 28.05 -10.86 -4.16
CA GLN A 153 28.80 -9.80 -3.46
C GLN A 153 30.31 -9.85 -3.68
N GLN A 154 30.79 -10.64 -4.64
CA GLN A 154 32.19 -10.59 -5.10
C GLN A 154 32.24 -10.19 -6.57
N ASP A 155 31.89 -8.93 -6.84
CA ASP A 155 32.54 -8.17 -7.91
C ASP A 155 33.43 -7.11 -7.25
N PRO A 156 34.71 -7.41 -6.96
CA PRO A 156 35.70 -6.37 -6.75
C PRO A 156 36.15 -5.84 -8.12
N GLU A 157 35.76 -4.59 -8.41
CA GLU A 157 36.33 -3.65 -9.36
C GLU A 157 36.82 -4.14 -10.74
N LEU A 158 36.16 -3.59 -11.78
CA LEU A 158 36.82 -2.88 -12.88
C LEU A 158 35.96 -1.68 -13.31
#